data_AF-A0A1A2PNV6-F1
#
_entry.id   AF-A0A1A2PNV6-F1
#
_cell.length_a   1.000
_cell.length_b   1.000
_cell.length_c   1.000
_cell.angle_alpha   90.00
_cell.angle_beta   90.00
_cell.angle_gamma   90.00
#
_symmetry.space_group_name_H-M   'P 1'
#
loop_
_entity.id
_entity.type
_entity.pdbx_description
1 polymer ?
#
loop_
_entity_poly.entity_id
_entity_poly.type
_entity_poly.pdbx_seq_one_letter_code
_entity_poly.pdbx_strand_id
1 'polypeptide(L)'
;MAADRIDAHAHYLPEGYRGVLAQADQLRPDGITGLPDWDPESALAAMNHLGVKTAVLSISSTGVHVGNAAQAIELARLVNEDSARIVTDNPDRFGLFASLPLPEVDAAVAEAKYALDHLNADGVVLMTNHCDIYLGDEQLRPLYAERNARSAVAFMQARCSALPHQPSAASAYLN
;
A
#
# COMPACT_ATOMS: atom_id res chain seq x y z
N MET A 1 -1.84 -33.36 -0.86
CA MET A 1 -2.68 -32.18 -0.61
C MET A 1 -1.85 -30.97 -1.01
N ALA A 2 -2.22 -30.25 -2.07
CA ALA A 2 -1.60 -28.94 -2.32
C ALA A 2 -1.95 -28.06 -1.12
N ALA A 3 -0.96 -27.42 -0.50
CA ALA A 3 -1.18 -26.65 0.71
C ALA A 3 -1.99 -25.37 0.37
N ASP A 4 -3.08 -25.12 1.11
CA ASP A 4 -3.88 -23.89 1.03
C ASP A 4 -3.11 -22.70 1.65
N ARG A 5 -1.93 -22.37 1.11
CA ARG A 5 -1.10 -21.28 1.66
C ARG A 5 -1.70 -19.94 1.30
N ILE A 6 -1.76 -19.06 2.29
CA ILE A 6 -2.14 -17.66 2.13
C ILE A 6 -0.88 -16.82 2.35
N ASP A 7 -0.54 -16.00 1.37
CA ASP A 7 0.48 -14.97 1.49
C ASP A 7 -0.18 -13.65 1.90
N ALA A 8 0.06 -13.20 3.13
CA ALA A 8 -0.51 -11.95 3.65
C ALA A 8 0.40 -10.74 3.42
N HIS A 9 1.54 -10.91 2.75
CA HIS A 9 2.53 -9.84 2.49
C HIS A 9 2.94 -9.87 1.03
N ALA A 10 1.97 -9.65 0.14
CA ALA A 10 2.21 -9.55 -1.29
C ALA A 10 2.05 -8.09 -1.74
N HIS A 11 3.11 -7.53 -2.33
CA HIS A 11 3.04 -6.20 -2.91
C HIS A 11 2.57 -6.23 -4.36
N TYR A 12 1.84 -5.19 -4.74
CA TYR A 12 1.47 -4.93 -6.13
C TYR A 12 1.90 -3.52 -6.53
N LEU A 13 2.05 -3.31 -7.83
CA LEU A 13 2.52 -2.06 -8.39
C LEU A 13 1.65 -1.67 -9.61
N PRO A 14 0.50 -1.01 -9.39
CA PRO A 14 -0.37 -0.62 -10.50
C PRO A 14 0.29 0.48 -11.34
N GLU A 15 0.01 0.51 -12.64
CA GLU A 15 0.66 1.42 -13.59
C GLU A 15 0.49 2.90 -13.19
N GLY A 16 -0.72 3.27 -12.74
CA GLY A 16 -1.01 4.63 -12.25
C GLY A 16 -0.13 5.04 -11.06
N TYR A 17 0.17 4.11 -10.15
CA TYR A 17 1.06 4.35 -9.01
C TYR A 17 2.50 4.56 -9.45
N ARG A 18 2.99 3.74 -10.40
CA ARG A 18 4.34 3.90 -10.96
C ARG A 18 4.51 5.27 -11.63
N GLY A 19 3.48 5.74 -12.34
CA GLY A 19 3.46 7.07 -12.97
C GLY A 19 3.57 8.21 -11.94
N VAL A 20 2.85 8.12 -10.82
CA VAL A 20 2.93 9.12 -9.74
C VAL A 20 4.32 9.11 -9.07
N LEU A 21 4.88 7.93 -8.78
CA LEU A 21 6.24 7.83 -8.23
C LEU A 21 7.29 8.42 -9.17
N ALA A 22 7.13 8.23 -10.49
CA ALA A 22 8.02 8.83 -11.48
C ALA A 22 7.95 10.37 -11.47
N GLN A 23 6.75 10.94 -11.39
CA GLN A 23 6.55 12.39 -11.33
C GLN A 23 7.12 13.03 -10.05
N ALA A 24 7.15 12.26 -8.96
CA ALA A 24 7.69 12.70 -7.67
C ALA A 24 9.20 12.40 -7.50
N ASP A 25 9.89 11.89 -8.52
CA ASP A 25 11.29 11.42 -8.45
C ASP A 25 11.54 10.37 -7.34
N GLN A 26 10.53 9.53 -7.09
CA GLN A 26 10.55 8.46 -6.08
C GLN A 26 10.59 7.06 -6.70
N LEU A 27 11.37 6.87 -7.77
CA LEU A 27 11.56 5.55 -8.40
C LEU A 27 12.51 4.62 -7.62
N ARG A 28 13.16 5.14 -6.58
CA ARG A 28 14.07 4.42 -5.68
C ARG A 28 13.70 4.66 -4.22
N PRO A 29 12.45 4.38 -3.82
CA PRO A 29 12.03 4.57 -2.44
C PRO A 29 12.87 3.68 -1.51
N ASP A 30 13.18 4.18 -0.32
CA ASP A 30 13.90 3.43 0.73
C ASP A 30 15.25 2.82 0.30
N GLY A 31 15.88 3.38 -0.73
CA GLY A 31 17.19 2.94 -1.22
C GLY A 31 17.16 1.70 -2.13
N ILE A 32 15.98 1.28 -2.62
CA ILE A 32 15.91 0.20 -3.63
C ILE A 32 16.52 0.64 -4.96
N THR A 33 17.03 -0.31 -5.74
CA THR A 33 17.73 -0.01 -7.01
C THR A 33 16.78 0.42 -8.14
N GLY A 34 15.52 0.02 -8.06
CA GLY A 34 14.43 0.41 -8.94
C GLY A 34 13.13 -0.32 -8.59
N LEU A 35 12.01 0.18 -9.14
CA LEU A 35 10.71 -0.46 -8.99
C LEU A 35 10.62 -1.73 -9.85
N PRO A 36 10.24 -2.89 -9.28
CA PRO A 36 10.03 -4.10 -10.06
C PRO A 36 8.84 -3.92 -11.01
N ASP A 37 8.89 -4.60 -12.14
CA ASP A 37 7.69 -4.76 -12.97
C ASP A 37 6.71 -5.69 -12.25
N TRP A 38 5.41 -5.41 -12.42
CA TRP A 38 4.36 -6.19 -11.80
C TRP A 38 3.12 -6.20 -12.69
N ASP A 39 2.53 -7.38 -12.84
CA ASP A 39 1.23 -7.57 -13.44
C ASP A 39 0.53 -8.78 -12.79
N PRO A 40 -0.82 -8.87 -12.84
CA PRO A 40 -1.55 -9.97 -12.22
C PRO A 40 -1.21 -11.35 -12.78
N GLU A 41 -0.88 -11.47 -14.08
CA GLU A 41 -0.60 -12.76 -14.72
C GLU A 41 0.72 -13.34 -14.21
N SER A 42 1.77 -12.52 -14.18
CA SER A 42 3.07 -12.86 -13.61
C SER A 42 2.97 -13.21 -12.12
N ALA A 43 2.15 -12.48 -11.35
CA ALA A 43 1.89 -12.77 -9.95
C ALA A 43 1.21 -14.14 -9.76
N LEU A 44 0.16 -14.43 -10.54
CA LEU A 44 -0.53 -15.73 -10.52
C LEU A 44 0.41 -16.89 -10.89
N ALA A 45 1.28 -16.70 -11.89
CA ALA A 45 2.27 -17.69 -12.28
C ALA A 45 3.26 -17.98 -11.13
N ALA A 46 3.76 -16.94 -10.46
CA ALA A 46 4.62 -17.09 -9.28
C ALA A 46 3.90 -17.80 -8.13
N MET A 47 2.65 -17.43 -7.84
CA MET A 47 1.84 -18.09 -6.82
C MET A 47 1.65 -19.58 -7.12
N ASN A 48 1.34 -19.94 -8.36
CA ASN A 48 1.19 -21.34 -8.78
C ASN A 48 2.49 -22.12 -8.58
N HIS A 49 3.64 -21.53 -8.93
CA HIS A 49 4.95 -22.15 -8.76
C HIS A 49 5.31 -22.37 -7.28
N LEU A 50 5.00 -21.40 -6.42
CA LEU A 50 5.31 -21.43 -4.99
C LEU A 50 4.29 -22.20 -4.14
N GLY A 51 3.17 -22.62 -4.75
CA GLY A 51 2.07 -23.26 -4.06
C GLY A 51 1.31 -22.31 -3.12
N VAL A 52 1.19 -21.04 -3.52
CA VAL A 52 0.37 -20.02 -2.85
C VAL A 52 -1.02 -20.01 -3.48
N LYS A 53 -2.05 -20.25 -2.67
CA LYS A 53 -3.44 -20.23 -3.12
C LYS A 53 -3.94 -18.80 -3.26
N THR A 54 -3.77 -18.01 -2.20
CA THR A 54 -4.30 -16.65 -2.11
C THR A 54 -3.20 -15.69 -1.65
N ALA A 55 -3.12 -14.51 -2.27
CA ALA A 55 -2.22 -13.44 -1.89
C ALA A 55 -3.03 -12.18 -1.54
N VAL A 56 -2.80 -11.58 -0.36
CA VAL A 56 -3.46 -10.34 0.05
C VAL A 56 -2.58 -9.17 -0.37
N LEU A 57 -3.06 -8.41 -1.35
CA LEU A 57 -2.31 -7.34 -1.99
C LEU A 57 -2.25 -6.09 -1.10
N SER A 58 -1.10 -5.43 -1.08
CA SER A 58 -0.90 -4.14 -0.39
C SER A 58 0.12 -3.27 -1.13
N ILE A 59 -0.05 -1.95 -1.12
CA ILE A 59 0.99 -1.03 -1.59
C ILE A 59 2.16 -1.07 -0.60
N SER A 60 3.37 -1.22 -1.11
CA SER A 60 4.60 -1.19 -0.32
C SER A 60 4.96 0.24 0.12
N SER A 61 6.07 0.40 0.83
CA SER A 61 6.62 1.74 1.08
C SER A 61 6.96 2.42 -0.26
N THR A 62 6.71 3.72 -0.43
CA THR A 62 6.39 4.79 0.53
C THR A 62 4.91 4.92 0.91
N GLY A 63 4.01 4.06 0.44
CA GLY A 63 2.57 4.30 0.51
C GLY A 63 2.11 5.35 -0.52
N VAL A 64 0.91 5.89 -0.35
CA VAL A 64 0.30 6.79 -1.35
C VAL A 64 0.64 8.27 -1.15
N HIS A 65 1.22 8.65 -0.01
CA HIS A 65 1.65 10.02 0.24
C HIS A 65 3.11 10.25 -0.18
N VAL A 66 3.28 10.83 -1.37
CA VAL A 66 4.58 11.08 -2.03
C VAL A 66 4.99 12.57 -2.05
N GLY A 67 4.35 13.40 -1.23
CA GLY A 67 4.72 14.81 -1.03
C GLY A 67 3.61 15.83 -1.31
N ASN A 68 2.45 15.39 -1.79
CA ASN A 68 1.29 16.24 -2.02
C ASN A 68 0.02 15.56 -1.48
N ALA A 69 -0.69 16.24 -0.58
CA ALA A 69 -1.89 15.73 0.09
C ALA A 69 -3.05 15.43 -0.89
N ALA A 70 -3.36 16.35 -1.82
CA ALA A 70 -4.45 16.15 -2.78
C ALA A 70 -4.16 14.96 -3.70
N GLN A 71 -2.92 14.86 -4.19
CA GLN A 71 -2.48 13.73 -5.01
C GLN A 71 -2.51 12.42 -4.21
N ALA A 72 -2.18 12.43 -2.92
CA ALA A 72 -2.24 11.24 -2.07
C ALA A 72 -3.68 10.70 -1.94
N ILE A 73 -4.66 11.60 -1.79
CA ILE A 73 -6.09 11.25 -1.71
C ILE A 73 -6.57 10.63 -3.03
N GLU A 74 -6.27 11.27 -4.16
CA GLU A 74 -6.62 10.76 -5.49
C GLU A 74 -5.94 9.41 -5.77
N LEU A 75 -4.65 9.29 -5.41
CA LEU A 75 -3.88 8.08 -5.61
C LEU A 75 -4.38 6.93 -4.73
N ALA A 76 -4.77 7.19 -3.48
CA ALA A 76 -5.37 6.18 -2.61
C ALA A 76 -6.61 5.55 -3.26
N ARG A 77 -7.52 6.40 -3.76
CA ARG A 77 -8.72 5.93 -4.44
C ARG A 77 -8.38 5.09 -5.67
N LEU A 78 -7.47 5.60 -6.51
CA LEU A 78 -7.05 4.92 -7.73
C LEU A 78 -6.48 3.52 -7.45
N VAL A 79 -5.51 3.40 -6.54
CA VAL A 79 -4.87 2.11 -6.27
C VAL A 79 -5.81 1.12 -5.59
N ASN A 80 -6.74 1.61 -4.77
CA ASN A 80 -7.75 0.78 -4.11
C ASN A 80 -8.78 0.26 -5.11
N GLU A 81 -9.28 1.10 -6.02
CA GLU A 81 -10.19 0.66 -7.09
C GLU A 81 -9.49 -0.31 -8.06
N ASP A 82 -8.25 -0.05 -8.44
CA ASP A 82 -7.47 -0.94 -9.30
C ASP A 82 -7.27 -2.32 -8.68
N SER A 83 -6.87 -2.37 -7.41
CA SER A 83 -6.71 -3.65 -6.71
C SER A 83 -8.03 -4.37 -6.46
N ALA A 84 -9.12 -3.64 -6.18
CA ALA A 84 -10.45 -4.23 -6.08
C ALA A 84 -10.90 -4.89 -7.41
N ARG A 85 -10.54 -4.31 -8.56
CA ARG A 85 -10.76 -4.95 -9.87
C ARG A 85 -9.95 -6.24 -10.00
N ILE A 86 -8.66 -6.22 -9.64
CA ILE A 86 -7.78 -7.41 -9.67
C ILE A 86 -8.36 -8.54 -8.81
N VAL A 87 -8.86 -8.21 -7.61
CA VAL A 87 -9.55 -9.14 -6.71
C VAL A 87 -10.83 -9.66 -7.36
N THR A 88 -11.65 -8.79 -7.96
CA THR A 88 -12.92 -9.18 -8.61
C THR A 88 -12.69 -10.14 -9.78
N ASP A 89 -11.62 -9.94 -10.54
CA ASP A 89 -11.27 -10.80 -11.68
C ASP A 89 -10.72 -12.17 -11.23
N ASN A 90 -10.20 -12.29 -10.01
CA ASN A 90 -9.59 -13.51 -9.46
C ASN A 90 -9.89 -13.69 -7.95
N PRO A 91 -11.17 -13.86 -7.56
CA PRO A 91 -11.62 -13.70 -6.17
C PRO A 91 -11.14 -14.80 -5.22
N ASP A 92 -10.73 -15.96 -5.73
CA ASP A 92 -10.12 -17.03 -4.93
C ASP A 92 -8.60 -16.91 -4.81
N ARG A 93 -7.99 -16.00 -5.59
CA ARG A 93 -6.54 -15.84 -5.71
C ARG A 93 -6.01 -14.58 -5.06
N PHE A 94 -6.79 -13.50 -5.02
CA PHE A 94 -6.36 -12.24 -4.42
C PHE A 94 -7.30 -11.73 -3.34
N GLY A 95 -6.72 -11.11 -2.32
CA GLY A 95 -7.39 -10.22 -1.37
C GLY A 95 -6.72 -8.84 -1.37
N LEU A 96 -7.20 -7.92 -0.53
CA LEU A 96 -6.72 -6.53 -0.52
C LEU A 96 -6.66 -5.92 0.89
N PHE A 97 -5.49 -5.35 1.22
CA PHE A 97 -5.35 -4.31 2.23
C PHE A 97 -5.32 -2.93 1.58
N ALA A 98 -6.38 -2.15 1.79
CA ALA A 98 -6.54 -0.83 1.18
C ALA A 98 -5.52 0.19 1.71
N SER A 99 -4.99 1.00 0.80
CA SER A 99 -4.09 2.11 1.12
C SER A 99 -4.88 3.33 1.58
N LEU A 100 -4.36 4.04 2.58
CA LEU A 100 -5.00 5.23 3.14
C LEU A 100 -4.12 6.47 2.92
N PRO A 101 -4.70 7.63 2.55
CA PRO A 101 -3.99 8.89 2.36
C PRO A 101 -3.68 9.53 3.72
N LEU A 102 -2.85 8.88 4.52
CA LEU A 102 -2.29 9.49 5.73
C LEU A 102 -1.04 10.31 5.35
N PRO A 103 -0.84 11.50 5.97
CA PRO A 103 -1.40 11.95 7.25
C PRO A 103 -2.77 12.65 7.22
N GLU A 104 -3.45 12.74 6.09
CA GLU A 104 -4.76 13.42 5.97
C GLU A 104 -5.88 12.59 6.64
N VAL A 105 -6.01 12.68 7.97
CA VAL A 105 -6.88 11.82 8.80
C VAL A 105 -8.33 11.77 8.30
N ASP A 106 -8.96 12.91 8.02
CA ASP A 106 -10.36 12.94 7.58
C ASP A 106 -10.54 12.23 6.23
N ALA A 107 -9.58 12.39 5.31
CA ALA A 107 -9.58 11.70 4.04
C ALA A 107 -9.29 10.20 4.21
N ALA A 108 -8.38 9.83 5.10
CA ALA A 108 -8.08 8.45 5.44
C ALA A 108 -9.29 7.73 6.07
N VAL A 109 -10.03 8.42 6.93
CA VAL A 109 -11.30 7.93 7.50
C VAL A 109 -12.34 7.71 6.40
N ALA A 110 -12.52 8.68 5.51
CA ALA A 110 -13.46 8.57 4.39
C ALA A 110 -13.09 7.42 3.44
N GLU A 111 -11.79 7.28 3.13
CA GLU A 111 -11.28 6.23 2.25
C GLU A 111 -11.38 4.85 2.90
N ALA A 112 -11.09 4.72 4.20
CA ALA A 112 -11.27 3.46 4.92
C ALA A 112 -12.73 2.99 4.89
N LYS A 113 -13.69 3.90 5.08
CA LYS A 113 -15.13 3.57 4.93
C LYS A 113 -15.42 3.06 3.53
N TYR A 114 -14.96 3.79 2.52
CA TYR A 114 -15.23 3.43 1.13
C TYR A 114 -14.64 2.08 0.76
N ALA A 115 -13.36 1.86 1.07
CA ALA A 115 -12.67 0.62 0.70
C ALA A 115 -13.26 -0.60 1.43
N LEU A 116 -13.56 -0.47 2.73
CA LEU A 116 -14.11 -1.58 3.51
C LEU A 116 -15.58 -1.87 3.16
N ASP A 117 -16.41 -0.83 2.95
CA ASP A 117 -17.85 -1.00 2.76
C ASP A 117 -18.26 -1.20 1.29
N HIS A 118 -17.53 -0.63 0.34
CA HIS A 118 -17.89 -0.64 -1.08
C HIS A 118 -16.95 -1.48 -1.94
N LEU A 119 -15.65 -1.47 -1.66
CA LEU A 119 -14.68 -2.31 -2.38
C LEU A 119 -14.53 -3.70 -1.76
N ASN A 120 -15.11 -3.94 -0.59
CA ASN A 120 -14.97 -5.17 0.19
C ASN A 120 -13.50 -5.52 0.47
N ALA A 121 -12.66 -4.52 0.74
CA ALA A 121 -11.28 -4.75 1.14
C ALA A 121 -11.21 -5.58 2.43
N ASP A 122 -10.28 -6.52 2.51
CA ASP A 122 -10.07 -7.40 3.67
C ASP A 122 -9.49 -6.66 4.90
N GLY A 123 -8.95 -5.47 4.67
CA GLY A 123 -8.44 -4.58 5.70
C GLY A 123 -7.78 -3.34 5.11
N VAL A 124 -6.94 -2.70 5.91
CA VAL A 124 -6.14 -1.52 5.52
C VAL A 124 -4.66 -1.77 5.77
N VAL A 125 -3.80 -1.19 4.94
CA VAL A 125 -2.35 -1.15 5.18
C VAL A 125 -1.96 0.19 5.80
N LEU A 126 -1.20 0.14 6.89
CA LEU A 126 -0.68 1.29 7.61
C LEU A 126 0.84 1.25 7.60
N MET A 127 1.46 2.38 7.23
CA MET A 127 2.91 2.52 7.32
C MET A 127 3.30 2.76 8.78
N THR A 128 4.50 2.35 9.19
CA THR A 128 4.99 2.61 10.55
C THR A 128 5.09 4.10 10.90
N ASN A 129 5.22 4.98 9.89
CA ASN A 129 5.11 6.42 10.03
C ASN A 129 4.44 7.08 8.80
N HIS A 130 3.78 8.21 9.03
CA HIS A 130 3.13 9.03 8.01
C HIS A 130 3.51 10.50 8.23
N CYS A 131 4.59 10.97 7.61
CA CYS A 131 5.09 12.35 7.78
C CYS A 131 5.24 12.74 9.26
N ASP A 132 6.00 11.93 10.00
CA ASP A 132 6.25 12.05 11.47
C ASP A 132 5.05 11.77 12.38
N ILE A 133 3.87 11.43 11.83
CA ILE A 133 2.77 10.87 12.60
C ILE A 133 2.96 9.36 12.72
N TYR A 134 3.15 8.86 13.94
CA TYR A 134 3.30 7.44 14.25
C TYR A 134 1.95 6.83 14.65
N LEU A 135 1.84 5.51 14.56
CA LEU A 135 0.59 4.77 14.83
C LEU A 135 0.03 4.94 16.26
N GLY A 136 0.83 5.44 17.21
CA GLY A 136 0.37 5.76 18.56
C GLY A 136 -0.23 7.16 18.72
N ASP A 137 -0.17 8.01 17.69
CA ASP A 137 -0.59 9.40 17.77
C ASP A 137 -2.12 9.53 17.93
N GLU A 138 -2.56 10.42 18.82
CA GLU A 138 -3.99 10.61 19.10
C GLU A 138 -4.78 11.11 17.88
N GLN A 139 -4.12 11.75 16.92
CA GLN A 139 -4.72 12.18 15.67
C GLN A 139 -5.30 11.01 14.87
N LEU A 140 -4.78 9.79 15.04
CA LEU A 140 -5.26 8.61 14.32
C LEU A 140 -6.46 7.91 14.99
N ARG A 141 -6.91 8.39 16.16
CA ARG A 141 -8.06 7.81 16.88
C ARG A 141 -9.35 7.72 16.04
N PRO A 142 -9.73 8.72 15.22
CA PRO A 142 -10.92 8.63 14.36
C PRO A 142 -10.80 7.47 13.37
N LEU A 143 -9.62 7.27 12.77
CA LEU A 143 -9.36 6.15 11.86
C LEU A 143 -9.49 4.80 12.58
N TYR A 144 -8.91 4.68 13.78
CA TYR A 144 -9.03 3.44 14.57
C TYR A 144 -10.47 3.15 15.02
N ALA A 145 -11.27 4.18 15.28
CA ALA A 145 -12.69 4.01 15.58
C ALA A 145 -13.44 3.38 14.40
N GLU A 146 -13.23 3.86 13.18
CA GLU A 146 -13.86 3.30 11.98
C GLU A 146 -13.39 1.88 11.65
N ARG A 147 -12.08 1.62 11.77
CA ARG A 147 -11.51 0.28 11.64
C ARG A 147 -12.12 -0.68 12.67
N ASN A 148 -12.27 -0.23 13.92
CA ASN A 148 -12.81 -1.05 15.00
C ASN A 148 -14.30 -1.34 14.83
N ALA A 149 -15.09 -0.36 14.38
CA ALA A 149 -16.51 -0.54 14.08
C ALA A 149 -16.77 -1.65 13.05
N ARG A 150 -15.81 -1.90 12.15
CA ARG A 150 -15.86 -2.94 11.11
C ARG A 150 -15.08 -4.22 11.46
N SER A 151 -14.41 -4.25 12.61
CA SER A 151 -13.45 -5.30 12.97
C SER A 151 -12.37 -5.56 11.89
N ALA A 152 -12.06 -4.58 11.05
CA ALA A 152 -11.24 -4.74 9.86
C ALA A 152 -9.76 -5.02 10.19
N VAL A 153 -9.01 -5.75 9.37
CA VAL A 153 -7.57 -5.96 9.67
C VAL A 153 -6.78 -4.68 9.44
N ALA A 154 -5.76 -4.42 10.27
CA ALA A 154 -4.76 -3.38 10.04
C ALA A 154 -3.40 -4.06 9.83
N PHE A 155 -2.96 -4.13 8.58
CA PHE A 155 -1.66 -4.68 8.20
C PHE A 155 -0.59 -3.59 8.31
N MET A 156 0.47 -3.85 9.07
CA MET A 156 1.54 -2.87 9.28
C MET A 156 2.69 -3.13 8.30
N GLN A 157 3.07 -2.11 7.54
CA GLN A 157 4.21 -2.11 6.63
C GLN A 157 5.30 -1.18 7.14
N ALA A 158 6.55 -1.65 7.14
CA ALA A 158 7.67 -0.80 7.52
C ALA A 158 7.90 0.29 6.47
N ARG A 159 8.08 1.53 6.92
CA ARG A 159 8.52 2.67 6.12
C ARG A 159 9.75 3.28 6.77
N CYS A 160 10.78 3.58 5.97
CA CYS A 160 11.94 4.29 6.48
C CYS A 160 11.54 5.73 6.81
N SER A 161 11.94 6.23 7.99
CA SER A 161 11.89 7.66 8.27
C SER A 161 12.78 8.36 7.25
N ALA A 162 12.34 9.49 6.68
CA ALA A 162 13.27 10.39 6.02
C ALA A 162 14.30 10.83 7.08
N LEU A 163 15.49 10.21 7.07
CA LEU A 163 16.56 10.64 7.97
C LEU A 163 16.81 12.12 7.67
N PRO A 164 16.94 12.99 8.70
CA PRO A 164 17.15 14.43 8.50
C PRO A 164 18.42 14.79 7.70
N HIS A 165 19.22 13.81 7.29
CA HIS A 165 20.42 13.96 6.47
C HIS A 165 20.64 12.80 5.46
N GLN A 166 19.66 12.48 4.63
CA GLN A 166 19.98 11.78 3.37
C GLN A 166 20.26 12.85 2.31
N PRO A 167 21.53 13.16 1.98
CA PRO A 167 21.79 13.85 0.71
C PRO A 167 21.18 13.00 -0.40
N SER A 168 20.66 13.64 -1.44
CA SER A 168 20.14 12.92 -2.61
C SER A 168 21.14 11.83 -3.00
N ALA A 169 20.64 10.63 -3.31
CA ALA A 169 21.44 9.45 -3.62
C ALA A 169 22.46 9.68 -4.77
N ALA A 170 22.42 10.84 -5.42
CA ALA A 170 23.39 11.34 -6.38
C ALA A 170 24.78 11.67 -5.79
N SER A 171 24.94 11.86 -4.47
CA SER A 171 26.23 12.30 -3.89
C SER A 171 27.10 11.19 -3.29
N ALA A 172 26.64 9.94 -3.22
CA ALA A 172 27.34 8.89 -2.46
C ALA A 172 28.36 8.05 -3.26
N TYR A 173 28.54 8.30 -4.56
CA TYR A 173 29.43 7.49 -5.42
C TYR A 173 30.48 8.29 -6.21
N LEU A 174 30.80 9.51 -5.79
CA LEU A 174 31.94 10.26 -6.31
C LEU A 174 32.91 10.57 -5.17
N ASN A 175 33.74 9.59 -4.82
CA ASN A 175 35.08 9.76 -4.26
C ASN A 175 35.89 8.48 -4.50
#